data_AF-A0A1Z8WK34-F1
#
_entry.id   AF-A0A1Z8WK34-F1
#
_cell.length_a   1.000
_cell.length_b   1.000
_cell.length_c   1.000
_cell.angle_alpha   90.00
_cell.angle_beta   90.00
_cell.angle_gamma   90.00
#
_symmetry.space_group_name_H-M   'P 1'
#
loop_
_entity.id
_entity.type
_entity.pdbx_description
1 polymer ?
#
loop_
_entity_poly.entity_id
_entity_poly.type
_entity_poly.pdbx_seq_one_letter_code
_entity_poly.pdbx_strand_id
1 'polypeptide(L)'
;MAKKEKAVVEETVAVVEKPQVKEQPVKKEGWEVKDRIYFLVGNKSPLTLTIPGKHTRKHSLLYFDSETQSQRELRYATNMSSPFVDEQKGEVTLGHIRFQDGELRVPAKNISLQKLLSLYHPLKNKIYYEFKPVAVAQDELVDLEMEIEALNAARSIDIDQAEAILRVEKGSEVNTMSSKELKRDILLFAKQDPKLFMDLAKDENVMLRNIAIRASEEGIILLSQDQRTFTWGSNGRKLMNVPFDENPYSAFAAFLKTDEGVEIYKSIDKKLN
;
A
#
# COMPACT_ATOMS: atom_id res chain seq x y z
N MET A 1 -30.58 -27.38 72.46
CA MET A 1 -30.89 -28.71 71.87
C MET A 1 -31.36 -28.49 70.44
N ALA A 2 -30.86 -29.31 69.50
CA ALA A 2 -31.46 -29.74 68.21
C ALA A 2 -32.30 -28.73 67.39
N LYS A 3 -32.16 -28.57 66.07
CA LYS A 3 -31.63 -29.44 65.01
C LYS A 3 -31.56 -28.58 63.72
N LYS A 4 -30.65 -28.99 62.82
CA LYS A 4 -30.46 -28.50 61.45
C LYS A 4 -31.76 -28.51 60.63
N GLU A 5 -31.91 -27.53 59.75
CA GLU A 5 -32.41 -27.78 58.40
C GLU A 5 -31.67 -26.89 57.39
N LYS A 6 -31.20 -27.52 56.31
CA LYS A 6 -30.50 -26.96 55.16
C LYS A 6 -31.52 -26.61 54.09
N ALA A 7 -31.22 -25.58 53.28
CA ALA A 7 -31.61 -25.36 51.86
C ALA A 7 -31.99 -23.89 51.66
N VAL A 8 -31.61 -23.14 50.63
CA VAL A 8 -30.77 -23.29 49.44
C VAL A 8 -30.34 -21.85 49.11
N VAL A 9 -29.08 -21.65 48.75
CA VAL A 9 -28.56 -20.37 48.26
C VAL A 9 -28.92 -20.27 46.77
N GLU A 10 -29.82 -19.36 46.40
CA GLU A 10 -29.97 -18.93 45.01
C GLU A 10 -28.95 -17.83 44.73
N GLU A 11 -27.80 -18.23 44.20
CA GLU A 11 -26.80 -17.32 43.64
C GLU A 11 -27.22 -17.03 42.19
N THR A 12 -27.71 -15.81 41.96
CA THR A 12 -28.06 -15.30 40.64
C THR A 12 -26.78 -15.05 39.83
N VAL A 13 -26.33 -16.06 39.08
CA VAL A 13 -25.31 -15.88 38.05
C VAL A 13 -25.97 -15.26 36.82
N ALA A 14 -25.73 -13.97 36.61
CA ALA A 14 -26.09 -13.28 35.38
C ALA A 14 -25.34 -13.91 34.19
N VAL A 15 -26.07 -14.68 33.38
CA VAL A 15 -25.60 -15.17 32.08
C VAL A 15 -25.58 -13.97 31.14
N VAL A 16 -24.38 -13.47 30.85
CA VAL A 16 -24.15 -12.52 29.77
C VAL A 16 -24.37 -13.25 28.45
N GLU A 17 -25.55 -13.06 27.85
CA GLU A 17 -25.83 -13.48 26.48
C GLU A 17 -24.87 -12.73 25.54
N LYS A 18 -23.88 -13.45 25.02
CA LYS A 18 -23.11 -12.98 23.87
C LYS A 18 -24.09 -12.75 22.71
N PRO A 19 -24.14 -11.55 22.11
CA PRO A 19 -25.02 -11.32 20.97
C PRO A 19 -24.64 -12.28 19.84
N GLN A 20 -25.59 -13.15 19.49
CA GLN A 20 -25.50 -13.99 18.31
C GLN A 20 -25.29 -13.08 17.10
N VAL A 21 -24.07 -13.13 16.56
CA VAL A 21 -23.75 -12.60 15.25
C VAL A 21 -24.68 -13.33 14.29
N LYS A 22 -25.70 -12.62 13.80
CA LYS A 22 -26.49 -13.07 12.66
C LYS A 22 -25.50 -13.35 11.54
N GLU A 23 -25.27 -14.63 11.26
CA GLU A 23 -24.54 -15.06 10.08
C GLU A 23 -25.18 -14.34 8.89
N GLN A 24 -24.44 -13.38 8.34
CA GLN A 24 -24.81 -12.78 7.07
C GLN A 24 -24.91 -13.93 6.08
N PRO A 25 -26.00 -14.03 5.31
CA PRO A 25 -26.13 -15.11 4.34
C PRO A 25 -24.91 -15.05 3.43
N VAL A 26 -24.17 -16.17 3.42
CA VAL A 26 -23.03 -16.40 2.53
C VAL A 26 -23.41 -15.89 1.16
N LYS A 27 -22.82 -14.75 0.75
CA LYS A 27 -23.01 -14.22 -0.61
C LYS A 27 -22.63 -15.36 -1.53
N LYS A 28 -23.61 -15.89 -2.26
CA LYS A 28 -23.32 -16.77 -3.40
C LYS A 28 -22.21 -16.09 -4.18
N GLU A 29 -21.15 -16.82 -4.51
CA GLU A 29 -20.09 -16.40 -5.44
C GLU A 29 -20.66 -16.24 -6.86
N GLY A 30 -21.75 -15.49 -6.99
CA GLY A 30 -22.45 -15.17 -8.20
C GLY A 30 -22.17 -13.71 -8.52
N TRP A 31 -21.83 -13.46 -9.77
CA TRP A 31 -21.64 -12.12 -10.29
C TRP A 31 -22.87 -11.23 -10.01
N GLU A 32 -22.67 -10.15 -9.24
CA GLU A 32 -23.74 -9.28 -8.76
C GLU A 32 -24.23 -8.33 -9.86
N VAL A 33 -25.55 -8.26 -10.04
CA VAL A 33 -26.20 -7.34 -10.98
C VAL A 33 -26.42 -5.99 -10.29
N LYS A 34 -25.69 -4.97 -10.73
CA LYS A 34 -25.80 -3.58 -10.24
C LYS A 34 -25.50 -2.60 -11.35
N ASP A 35 -25.78 -1.33 -11.15
CA ASP A 35 -25.36 -0.30 -12.10
C ASP A 35 -23.82 -0.24 -12.13
N ARG A 36 -23.24 -0.31 -13.33
CA ARG A 36 -21.79 -0.35 -13.54
C ARG A 36 -21.36 0.78 -14.45
N ILE A 37 -20.22 1.38 -14.12
CA ILE A 37 -19.58 2.40 -14.93
C ILE A 37 -18.26 1.83 -15.44
N TYR A 38 -17.99 2.00 -16.73
CA TYR A 38 -16.74 1.61 -17.35
C TYR A 38 -16.03 2.85 -17.87
N PHE A 39 -14.72 2.95 -17.63
CA PHE A 39 -13.89 4.05 -18.12
C PHE A 39 -12.89 3.55 -19.15
N LEU A 40 -12.56 4.39 -20.12
CA LEU A 40 -11.47 4.11 -21.05
C LEU A 40 -10.11 4.16 -20.33
N VAL A 41 -9.19 3.29 -20.74
CA VAL A 41 -7.82 3.25 -20.22
C VAL A 41 -7.00 4.39 -20.84
N GLY A 42 -6.36 5.16 -19.97
CA GLY A 42 -5.56 6.34 -20.32
C GLY A 42 -6.37 7.64 -20.31
N ASN A 43 -5.69 8.78 -20.45
CA ASN A 43 -6.31 10.12 -20.43
C ASN A 43 -7.05 10.46 -21.74
N LYS A 44 -7.81 9.49 -22.28
CA LYS A 44 -8.51 9.60 -23.55
C LYS A 44 -10.00 9.82 -23.30
N SER A 45 -10.46 11.04 -23.55
CA SER A 45 -11.88 11.42 -23.51
C SER A 45 -12.38 11.76 -24.92
N PRO A 46 -12.47 10.77 -25.83
CA PRO A 46 -13.03 11.02 -27.15
C PRO A 46 -14.52 11.33 -27.02
N LEU A 47 -15.03 12.21 -27.89
CA LEU A 47 -16.47 12.53 -27.96
C LEU A 47 -17.32 11.26 -28.07
N THR A 48 -16.90 10.31 -28.91
CA THR A 48 -17.45 8.95 -28.94
C THR A 48 -16.38 7.92 -29.28
N LEU A 49 -16.40 6.76 -28.61
CA LEU A 49 -15.63 5.58 -29.01
C LEU A 49 -16.54 4.36 -29.04
N THR A 50 -16.59 3.68 -30.18
CA THR A 50 -17.38 2.45 -30.32
C THR A 50 -16.49 1.23 -30.24
N ILE A 51 -16.79 0.34 -29.30
CA ILE A 51 -16.10 -0.95 -29.14
C ILE A 51 -16.84 -2.03 -29.95
N PRO A 52 -16.13 -2.99 -30.56
CA PRO A 52 -16.77 -4.09 -31.27
C PRO A 52 -17.70 -4.87 -30.34
N GLY A 53 -18.97 -5.02 -30.75
CA GLY A 53 -19.97 -5.80 -30.04
C GLY A 53 -20.21 -7.20 -30.63
N LYS A 54 -19.56 -7.57 -31.74
CA LYS A 54 -19.72 -8.90 -32.36
C LYS A 54 -18.41 -9.39 -32.95
N HIS A 55 -18.25 -10.71 -33.02
CA HIS A 55 -17.14 -11.31 -33.74
C HIS A 55 -17.21 -10.95 -35.22
N THR A 56 -16.08 -10.48 -35.76
CA THR A 56 -15.89 -10.19 -37.19
C THR A 56 -14.47 -10.57 -37.58
N ARG A 57 -14.19 -10.68 -38.88
CA ARG A 57 -12.82 -10.94 -39.38
C ARG A 57 -11.79 -9.92 -38.86
N LYS A 58 -12.21 -8.67 -38.61
CA LYS A 58 -11.34 -7.60 -38.08
C LYS A 58 -11.22 -7.61 -36.55
N HIS A 59 -12.29 -8.00 -35.86
CA HIS A 59 -12.37 -7.97 -34.40
C HIS A 59 -12.77 -9.34 -33.87
N SER A 60 -11.78 -10.07 -33.34
CA SER A 60 -12.00 -11.39 -32.75
C SER A 60 -12.62 -11.27 -31.36
N LEU A 61 -13.92 -11.53 -31.27
CA LEU A 61 -14.67 -11.64 -30.02
C LEU A 61 -14.98 -13.11 -29.73
N LEU A 62 -13.95 -13.82 -29.26
CA LEU A 62 -14.03 -15.21 -28.83
C LEU A 62 -13.68 -15.30 -27.36
N TYR A 63 -14.35 -16.18 -26.63
CA TYR A 63 -14.04 -16.51 -25.25
C TYR A 63 -13.82 -18.02 -25.13
N PHE A 64 -12.71 -18.40 -24.50
CA PHE A 64 -12.45 -19.79 -24.18
C PHE A 64 -13.15 -20.14 -22.87
N ASP A 65 -14.11 -21.04 -22.95
CA ASP A 65 -14.84 -21.54 -21.80
C ASP A 65 -14.12 -22.79 -21.25
N SER A 66 -13.58 -22.67 -20.04
CA SER A 66 -12.81 -23.74 -19.39
C SER A 66 -13.68 -24.95 -19.04
N GLU A 67 -14.98 -24.78 -18.83
CA GLU A 67 -15.88 -25.87 -18.43
C GLU A 67 -16.22 -26.76 -19.63
N THR A 68 -16.54 -26.13 -20.76
CA THR A 68 -16.88 -26.85 -22.01
C THR A 68 -15.67 -27.12 -22.90
N GLN A 69 -14.49 -26.62 -22.52
CA GLN A 69 -13.24 -26.66 -23.29
C GLN A 69 -13.41 -26.21 -24.75
N SER A 70 -14.29 -25.22 -24.98
CA SER A 70 -14.70 -24.78 -26.31
C SER A 70 -14.50 -23.28 -26.50
N GLN A 71 -14.26 -22.87 -27.74
CA GLN A 71 -14.20 -21.46 -28.12
C GLN A 71 -15.61 -20.98 -28.44
N ARG A 72 -16.13 -20.06 -27.63
CA ARG A 72 -17.48 -19.52 -27.76
C ARG A 72 -17.45 -18.14 -28.39
N GLU A 73 -18.29 -17.92 -29.39
CA GLU A 73 -18.43 -16.60 -30.03
C GLU A 73 -19.22 -15.66 -29.11
N LEU A 74 -18.70 -14.44 -28.92
CA LEU A 74 -19.38 -13.39 -28.18
C LEU A 74 -20.11 -12.43 -29.14
N ARG A 75 -21.33 -12.07 -28.76
CA ARG A 75 -22.19 -11.11 -29.47
C ARG A 75 -23.08 -10.35 -28.51
N TYR A 76 -23.01 -9.03 -28.59
CA TYR A 76 -23.90 -8.14 -27.88
C TYR A 76 -25.20 -7.93 -28.68
N ALA A 77 -26.28 -8.45 -28.11
CA ALA A 77 -27.64 -8.27 -28.59
C ALA A 77 -28.50 -7.66 -27.49
N THR A 78 -29.30 -6.64 -27.82
CA THR A 78 -30.09 -5.89 -26.83
C THR A 78 -31.31 -6.68 -26.33
N ASN A 79 -31.83 -7.59 -27.15
CA ASN A 79 -33.00 -8.41 -26.85
C ASN A 79 -32.67 -9.76 -26.20
N MET A 80 -31.39 -10.10 -26.05
CA MET A 80 -30.93 -11.37 -25.51
C MET A 80 -30.35 -11.22 -24.10
N SER A 81 -30.53 -12.25 -23.26
CA SER A 81 -30.04 -12.28 -21.87
C SER A 81 -28.58 -12.73 -21.75
N SER A 82 -28.06 -13.44 -22.76
CA SER A 82 -26.70 -13.98 -22.78
C SER A 82 -25.83 -13.32 -23.86
N PRO A 83 -24.53 -13.07 -23.57
CA PRO A 83 -23.59 -12.58 -24.56
C PRO A 83 -23.05 -13.68 -25.51
N PHE A 84 -23.31 -14.96 -25.26
CA PHE A 84 -22.81 -16.06 -26.09
C PHE A 84 -23.76 -16.37 -27.24
N VAL A 85 -23.23 -16.56 -28.45
CA VAL A 85 -24.04 -16.76 -29.68
C VAL A 85 -24.81 -18.08 -29.68
N ASP A 86 -24.23 -19.13 -29.13
CA ASP A 86 -24.83 -20.47 -29.00
C ASP A 86 -26.09 -20.48 -28.11
N GLU A 87 -26.18 -19.56 -27.15
CA GLU A 87 -27.32 -19.40 -26.25
C GLU A 87 -28.42 -18.48 -26.80
N GLN A 88 -28.13 -17.70 -27.86
CA GLN A 88 -29.07 -16.74 -28.43
C GLN A 88 -30.03 -17.44 -29.41
N LYS A 89 -31.30 -17.60 -28.99
CA LYS A 89 -32.35 -18.23 -29.79
C LYS A 89 -33.30 -17.18 -30.38
N GLY A 90 -33.57 -17.26 -31.69
CA GLY A 90 -34.53 -16.40 -32.39
C GLY A 90 -33.88 -15.23 -33.13
N GLU A 91 -34.68 -14.20 -33.43
CA GLU A 91 -34.20 -13.00 -34.11
C GLU A 91 -33.34 -12.14 -33.17
N VAL A 92 -32.23 -11.61 -33.69
CA VAL A 92 -31.21 -10.93 -32.87
C VAL A 92 -31.12 -9.46 -33.26
N THR A 93 -31.32 -8.57 -32.30
CA THR A 93 -31.14 -7.12 -32.46
C THR A 93 -29.75 -6.73 -31.96
N LEU A 94 -28.84 -6.41 -32.88
CA LEU A 94 -27.46 -6.03 -32.55
C LEU A 94 -27.41 -4.66 -31.86
N GLY A 95 -26.70 -4.60 -30.73
CA GLY A 95 -26.42 -3.36 -30.02
C GLY A 95 -25.04 -2.78 -30.34
N HIS A 96 -24.90 -1.47 -30.22
CA HIS A 96 -23.60 -0.78 -30.27
C HIS A 96 -23.13 -0.42 -28.87
N ILE A 97 -21.86 -0.69 -28.57
CA ILE A 97 -21.21 -0.34 -27.30
C ILE A 97 -20.45 0.96 -27.52
N ARG A 98 -21.01 2.08 -27.05
CA ARG A 98 -20.46 3.43 -27.27
C ARG A 98 -20.09 4.10 -25.96
N PHE A 99 -18.82 4.40 -25.78
CA PHE A 99 -18.32 5.27 -24.73
C PHE A 99 -18.55 6.71 -25.16
N GLN A 100 -19.09 7.53 -24.25
CA GLN A 100 -19.31 8.95 -24.43
C GLN A 100 -18.43 9.68 -23.42
N ASP A 101 -17.64 10.64 -23.89
CA ASP A 101 -16.73 11.44 -23.05
C ASP A 101 -15.78 10.59 -22.16
N GLY A 102 -15.41 9.39 -22.64
CA GLY A 102 -14.53 8.46 -21.93
C GLY A 102 -15.22 7.51 -20.94
N GLU A 103 -16.54 7.62 -20.73
CA GLU A 103 -17.31 6.74 -19.85
C GLU A 103 -18.44 5.99 -20.56
N LEU A 104 -18.80 4.83 -20.02
CA LEU A 104 -19.97 4.05 -20.41
C LEU A 104 -20.73 3.62 -19.16
N ARG A 105 -21.93 4.18 -18.98
CA ARG A 105 -22.85 3.81 -17.91
C ARG A 105 -23.76 2.70 -18.38
N VAL A 106 -23.73 1.56 -17.71
CA VAL A 106 -24.57 0.41 -18.04
C VAL A 106 -25.52 0.13 -16.88
N PRO A 107 -26.85 0.30 -17.08
CA PRO A 107 -27.83 0.03 -16.04
C PRO A 107 -27.91 -1.47 -15.73
N ALA A 108 -28.30 -1.81 -14.51
CA ALA A 108 -28.48 -3.17 -14.00
C ALA A 108 -29.40 -4.03 -14.89
N LYS A 109 -30.35 -3.40 -15.59
CA LYS A 109 -31.27 -4.05 -16.53
C LYS A 109 -30.56 -4.69 -17.73
N ASN A 110 -29.42 -4.12 -18.16
CA ASN A 110 -28.67 -4.58 -19.33
C ASN A 110 -27.66 -5.68 -18.94
N ILE A 111 -28.16 -6.80 -18.42
CA ILE A 111 -27.37 -7.90 -17.88
C ILE A 111 -26.41 -8.49 -18.93
N SER A 112 -26.85 -8.64 -20.18
CA SER A 112 -26.03 -9.20 -21.26
C SER A 112 -24.80 -8.33 -21.57
N LEU A 113 -24.99 -7.01 -21.65
CA LEU A 113 -23.90 -6.05 -21.86
C LEU A 113 -22.93 -6.05 -20.69
N GLN A 114 -23.44 -6.08 -19.46
CA GLN A 114 -22.59 -6.09 -18.28
C GLN A 114 -21.76 -7.38 -18.17
N LYS A 115 -22.37 -8.56 -18.41
CA LYS A 115 -21.63 -9.83 -18.46
C LYS A 115 -20.54 -9.81 -19.52
N LEU A 116 -20.88 -9.32 -20.72
CA LEU A 116 -19.91 -9.15 -21.80
C LEU A 116 -18.74 -8.28 -21.33
N LEU A 117 -18.99 -7.07 -20.83
CA LEU A 117 -17.95 -6.11 -20.49
C LEU A 117 -17.13 -6.48 -19.24
N SER A 118 -17.77 -6.99 -18.20
CA SER A 118 -17.11 -7.32 -16.93
C SER A 118 -16.45 -8.69 -16.93
N LEU A 119 -16.90 -9.67 -17.72
CA LEU A 119 -16.38 -11.04 -17.63
C LEU A 119 -15.64 -11.48 -18.89
N TYR A 120 -16.22 -11.27 -20.07
CA TYR A 120 -15.82 -12.02 -21.26
C TYR A 120 -15.09 -11.21 -22.32
N HIS A 121 -15.24 -9.89 -22.33
CA HIS A 121 -14.79 -9.08 -23.46
C HIS A 121 -13.25 -9.01 -23.55
N PRO A 122 -12.64 -9.31 -24.71
CA PRO A 122 -11.17 -9.37 -24.85
C PRO A 122 -10.42 -8.06 -24.64
N LEU A 123 -11.12 -6.92 -24.72
CA LEU A 123 -10.54 -5.58 -24.53
C LEU A 123 -10.67 -5.06 -23.09
N LYS A 124 -11.28 -5.84 -22.19
CA LYS A 124 -11.29 -5.54 -20.75
C LYS A 124 -9.85 -5.41 -20.25
N ASN A 125 -9.58 -4.38 -19.45
CA ASN A 125 -8.26 -3.97 -18.93
C ASN A 125 -7.23 -3.57 -20.00
N LYS A 126 -7.59 -3.56 -21.31
CA LYS A 126 -6.72 -3.07 -22.39
C LYS A 126 -7.17 -1.71 -22.90
N ILE A 127 -8.47 -1.57 -23.16
CA ILE A 127 -9.08 -0.34 -23.69
C ILE A 127 -9.99 0.31 -22.66
N TYR A 128 -10.61 -0.47 -21.78
CA TYR A 128 -11.47 0.05 -20.72
C TYR A 128 -11.33 -0.81 -19.47
N TYR A 129 -11.70 -0.25 -18.32
CA TYR A 129 -11.78 -0.95 -17.04
C TYR A 129 -13.10 -0.63 -16.34
N GLU A 130 -13.50 -1.51 -15.42
CA GLU A 130 -14.70 -1.31 -14.59
C GLU A 130 -14.35 -0.45 -13.38
N PHE A 131 -15.13 0.62 -13.17
CA PHE A 131 -15.00 1.43 -11.97
C PHE A 131 -15.61 0.70 -10.78
N LYS A 132 -14.75 0.36 -9.81
CA LYS A 132 -15.17 -0.29 -8.55
C LYS A 132 -14.99 0.70 -7.40
N PRO A 133 -16.05 1.45 -7.01
CA PRO A 133 -15.93 2.47 -5.97
C PRO A 133 -15.48 1.92 -4.62
N VAL A 134 -15.82 0.66 -4.31
CA VAL A 134 -15.40 0.00 -3.06
C VAL A 134 -13.90 -0.25 -3.00
N ALA A 135 -13.27 -0.62 -4.11
CA ALA A 135 -11.82 -0.87 -4.14
C ALA A 135 -11.04 0.43 -3.96
N VAL A 136 -11.46 1.49 -4.67
CA VAL A 136 -10.86 2.82 -4.55
C VAL A 136 -11.00 3.37 -3.13
N ALA A 137 -12.19 3.27 -2.52
CA ALA A 137 -12.40 3.74 -1.15
C ALA A 137 -11.60 2.93 -0.11
N GLN A 138 -11.35 1.64 -0.34
CA GLN A 138 -10.52 0.83 0.55
C GLN A 138 -9.05 1.24 0.44
N ASP A 139 -8.55 1.44 -0.77
CA ASP A 139 -7.17 1.89 -1.00
C ASP A 139 -6.96 3.30 -0.40
N GLU A 140 -7.89 4.23 -0.62
CA GLU A 140 -7.88 5.57 -0.02
C GLU A 140 -7.92 5.53 1.52
N LEU A 141 -8.70 4.63 2.12
CA LEU A 141 -8.75 4.47 3.56
C LEU A 141 -7.41 4.00 4.13
N VAL A 142 -6.76 3.03 3.47
CA VAL A 142 -5.45 2.51 3.90
C VAL A 142 -4.39 3.61 3.83
N ASP A 143 -4.38 4.41 2.78
CA ASP A 143 -3.47 5.55 2.64
C ASP A 143 -3.69 6.59 3.75
N LEU A 144 -4.96 6.90 4.06
CA LEU A 144 -5.31 7.81 5.17
C LEU A 144 -4.92 7.26 6.54
N GLU A 145 -5.14 5.97 6.80
CA GLU A 145 -4.73 5.33 8.04
C GLU A 145 -3.21 5.37 8.22
N MET A 146 -2.46 5.15 7.14
CA MET A 146 -0.99 5.25 7.15
C MET A 146 -0.51 6.69 7.40
N GLU A 147 -1.14 7.69 6.78
CA GLU A 147 -0.84 9.11 7.03
C GLU A 147 -1.10 9.48 8.49
N ILE A 148 -2.21 9.02 9.07
CA ILE A 148 -2.54 9.26 10.48
C ILE A 148 -1.52 8.59 11.41
N GLU A 149 -1.14 7.35 11.13
CA GLU A 149 -0.12 6.63 11.90
C GLU A 149 1.23 7.36 11.86
N ALA A 150 1.67 7.75 10.67
CA ALA A 150 2.92 8.49 10.45
C ALA A 150 2.92 9.83 11.20
N LEU A 151 1.84 10.60 11.12
CA LEU A 151 1.73 11.88 11.83
C LEU A 151 1.73 11.72 13.34
N ASN A 152 1.09 10.67 13.87
CA ASN A 152 1.10 10.38 15.29
C ASN A 152 2.51 9.97 15.77
N ALA A 153 3.20 9.11 15.00
CA ALA A 153 4.57 8.71 15.29
C ALA A 153 5.54 9.91 15.24
N ALA A 154 5.44 10.76 14.22
CA ALA A 154 6.23 11.98 14.10
C ALA A 154 6.01 12.95 15.27
N ARG A 155 4.78 13.00 15.82
CA ARG A 155 4.48 13.84 16.99
C ARG A 155 5.12 13.32 18.27
N SER A 156 5.28 12.00 18.41
CA SER A 156 5.89 11.36 19.59
C SER A 156 7.41 11.25 19.53
N ILE A 157 8.03 11.57 18.39
CA ILE A 157 9.45 11.33 18.16
C ILE A 157 10.34 12.34 18.91
N ASP A 158 11.50 11.86 19.38
CA ASP A 158 12.50 12.71 20.02
C ASP A 158 13.24 13.58 19.01
N ILE A 159 13.81 14.70 19.47
CA ILE A 159 14.50 15.67 18.58
C ILE A 159 15.70 15.03 17.87
N ASP A 160 16.49 14.21 18.58
CA ASP A 160 17.67 13.56 18.01
C ASP A 160 17.29 12.52 16.94
N GLN A 161 16.16 11.83 17.13
CA GLN A 161 15.61 10.91 16.14
C GLN A 161 15.04 11.66 14.93
N ALA A 162 14.33 12.78 15.16
CA ALA A 162 13.85 13.65 14.09
C ALA A 162 15.02 14.18 13.25
N GLU A 163 16.11 14.59 13.89
CA GLU A 163 17.34 15.03 13.22
C GLU A 163 17.91 13.92 12.33
N ALA A 164 18.02 12.70 12.88
CA ALA A 164 18.54 11.54 12.17
C ALA A 164 17.71 11.18 10.93
N ILE A 165 16.38 11.24 11.04
CA ILE A 165 15.47 10.97 9.92
C ILE A 165 15.57 12.09 8.89
N LEU A 166 15.49 13.36 9.30
CA LEU A 166 15.55 14.50 8.38
C LEU A 166 16.89 14.60 7.66
N ARG A 167 17.98 14.08 8.24
CA ARG A 167 19.29 14.04 7.58
C ARG A 167 19.29 13.17 6.33
N VAL A 168 18.42 12.17 6.23
CA VAL A 168 18.25 11.36 5.02
C VAL A 168 17.70 12.20 3.87
N GLU A 169 16.82 13.16 4.16
CA GLU A 169 16.18 14.02 3.17
C GLU A 169 16.97 15.31 2.89
N LYS A 170 17.42 16.00 3.95
CA LYS A 170 18.04 17.33 3.90
C LYS A 170 19.56 17.34 4.09
N GLY A 171 20.16 16.18 4.40
CA GLY A 171 21.60 16.07 4.59
C GLY A 171 22.12 16.95 5.74
N SER A 172 23.25 17.63 5.51
CA SER A 172 23.95 18.42 6.52
C SER A 172 23.25 19.72 6.92
N GLU A 173 22.21 20.16 6.20
CA GLU A 173 21.47 21.39 6.55
C GLU A 173 20.82 21.30 7.94
N VAL A 174 20.49 20.07 8.35
CA VAL A 174 19.84 19.75 9.63
C VAL A 174 20.66 20.24 10.84
N ASN A 175 21.99 20.29 10.73
CA ASN A 175 22.88 20.81 11.79
C ASN A 175 22.62 22.28 12.16
N THR A 176 22.08 23.06 11.24
CA THR A 176 21.84 24.50 11.43
C THR A 176 20.41 24.82 11.85
N MET A 177 19.54 23.82 11.86
CA MET A 177 18.12 23.98 12.12
C MET A 177 17.82 24.04 13.62
N SER A 178 16.87 24.90 13.98
CA SER A 178 16.34 24.94 15.35
C SER A 178 15.44 23.75 15.64
N SER A 179 15.29 23.38 16.91
CA SER A 179 14.38 22.29 17.33
C SER A 179 12.93 22.50 16.89
N LYS A 180 12.50 23.75 16.71
CA LYS A 180 11.16 24.07 16.18
C LYS A 180 11.05 23.79 14.69
N GLU A 181 12.11 24.06 13.93
CA GLU A 181 12.17 23.74 12.50
C GLU A 181 12.25 22.23 12.28
N LEU A 182 13.04 21.51 13.08
CA LEU A 182 13.09 20.04 13.04
C LEU A 182 11.70 19.42 13.29
N LYS A 183 10.99 19.88 14.33
CA LYS A 183 9.63 19.41 14.64
C LYS A 183 8.60 19.76 13.56
N ARG A 184 8.74 20.92 12.92
CA ARG A 184 7.86 21.29 11.80
C ARG A 184 8.13 20.40 10.60
N ASP A 185 9.40 20.21 10.26
CA ASP A 185 9.79 19.58 9.02
C ASP A 185 9.61 18.06 9.10
N ILE A 186 9.77 17.43 10.27
CA ILE A 186 9.45 16.01 10.44
C ILE A 186 7.93 15.73 10.27
N LEU A 187 7.07 16.64 10.73
CA LEU A 187 5.61 16.52 10.54
C LEU A 187 5.24 16.72 9.07
N LEU A 188 5.94 17.63 8.38
CA LEU A 188 5.74 17.87 6.96
C LEU A 188 6.20 16.67 6.13
N PHE A 189 7.31 16.05 6.49
CA PHE A 189 7.83 14.84 5.87
C PHE A 189 6.87 13.65 6.07
N ALA A 190 6.41 13.41 7.31
CA ALA A 190 5.44 12.35 7.60
C ALA A 190 4.11 12.51 6.86
N LYS A 191 3.73 13.75 6.52
CA LYS A 191 2.56 14.05 5.69
C LYS A 191 2.80 13.80 4.20
N GLN A 192 3.96 14.19 3.69
CA GLN A 192 4.28 14.11 2.26
C GLN A 192 4.61 12.69 1.81
N ASP A 193 5.32 11.94 2.64
CA ASP A 193 5.67 10.55 2.39
C ASP A 193 5.53 9.70 3.67
N PRO A 194 4.29 9.33 4.06
CA PRO A 194 4.02 8.56 5.28
C PRO A 194 4.78 7.24 5.31
N LYS A 195 4.90 6.58 4.16
CA LYS A 195 5.53 5.27 4.04
C LYS A 195 7.04 5.36 4.30
N LEU A 196 7.73 6.26 3.61
CA LEU A 196 9.17 6.44 3.81
C LEU A 196 9.48 6.91 5.23
N PHE A 197 8.68 7.82 5.77
CA PHE A 197 8.82 8.25 7.16
C PHE A 197 8.72 7.06 8.12
N MET A 198 7.71 6.20 7.97
CA MET A 198 7.52 5.05 8.85
C MET A 198 8.64 4.00 8.70
N ASP A 199 9.16 3.81 7.50
CA ASP A 199 10.31 2.93 7.25
C ASP A 199 11.57 3.45 7.97
N LEU A 200 11.83 4.75 7.90
CA LEU A 200 12.96 5.39 8.59
C LEU A 200 12.78 5.45 10.11
N ALA A 201 11.56 5.70 10.60
CA ALA A 201 11.26 5.76 12.02
C ALA A 201 11.42 4.39 12.71
N LYS A 202 11.15 3.30 11.97
CA LYS A 202 11.33 1.92 12.46
C LYS A 202 12.76 1.40 12.34
N ASP A 203 13.62 2.05 11.56
CA ASP A 203 15.00 1.59 11.38
C ASP A 203 15.90 2.02 12.53
N GLU A 204 16.24 1.05 13.38
CA GLU A 204 17.16 1.21 14.50
C GLU A 204 18.55 1.72 14.11
N ASN A 205 18.98 1.52 12.85
CA ASN A 205 20.28 1.97 12.38
C ASN A 205 20.30 3.45 12.00
N VAL A 206 19.15 4.12 11.86
CA VAL A 206 19.10 5.54 11.50
C VAL A 206 19.82 6.41 12.53
N MET A 207 19.61 6.14 13.83
CA MET A 207 20.32 6.83 14.90
C MET A 207 21.83 6.58 14.87
N LEU A 208 22.25 5.32 14.73
CA LEU A 208 23.67 4.96 14.71
C LEU A 208 24.39 5.56 13.49
N ARG A 209 23.72 5.62 12.34
CA ARG A 209 24.23 6.30 11.15
C ARG A 209 24.36 7.80 11.38
N ASN A 210 23.37 8.43 12.01
CA ASN A 210 23.43 9.86 12.34
C ASN A 210 24.62 10.18 13.24
N ILE A 211 24.84 9.36 14.28
CA ILE A 211 25.98 9.53 15.19
C ILE A 211 27.31 9.40 14.45
N ALA A 212 27.44 8.42 13.55
CA ALA A 212 28.64 8.25 12.74
C ALA A 212 28.90 9.45 11.81
N ILE A 213 27.86 9.99 11.18
CA ILE A 213 27.96 11.16 10.32
C ILE A 213 28.36 12.39 11.14
N ARG A 214 27.69 12.65 12.27
CA ARG A 214 28.03 13.76 13.18
C ARG A 214 29.48 13.67 13.67
N ALA A 215 29.90 12.48 14.08
CA ALA A 215 31.28 12.24 14.51
C ALA A 215 32.29 12.50 13.39
N SER A 216 31.93 12.23 12.13
CA SER A 216 32.78 12.54 10.98
C SER A 216 32.82 14.03 10.67
N GLU A 217 31.69 14.73 10.78
CA GLU A 217 31.58 16.17 10.55
C GLU A 217 32.36 16.98 11.59
N GLU A 218 32.35 16.53 12.85
CA GLU A 218 33.14 17.13 13.95
C GLU A 218 34.61 16.69 13.96
N GLY A 219 35.02 15.82 13.03
CA GLY A 219 36.41 15.34 12.94
C GLY A 219 36.83 14.39 14.07
N ILE A 220 35.87 13.81 14.81
CA ILE A 220 36.12 12.79 15.83
C ILE A 220 36.57 11.49 15.18
N ILE A 221 35.90 11.11 14.09
CA ILE A 221 36.28 10.01 13.21
C ILE A 221 36.57 10.57 11.81
N LEU A 222 37.45 9.90 11.07
CA LEU A 222 37.79 10.27 9.70
C LEU A 222 37.55 9.07 8.80
N LEU A 223 36.85 9.30 7.68
CA LEU A 223 36.74 8.35 6.59
C LEU A 223 37.89 8.60 5.61
N SER A 224 38.62 7.55 5.25
CA SER A 224 39.65 7.63 4.23
C SER A 224 39.09 8.08 2.87
N GLN A 225 39.92 8.70 2.02
CA GLN A 225 39.47 9.21 0.71
C GLN A 225 38.94 8.11 -0.22
N ASP A 226 39.43 6.88 -0.06
CA ASP A 226 38.95 5.70 -0.79
C ASP A 226 37.67 5.09 -0.18
N GLN A 227 37.12 5.71 0.87
CA GLN A 227 35.92 5.29 1.61
C GLN A 227 36.00 3.89 2.23
N ARG A 228 37.20 3.40 2.52
CA ARG A 228 37.41 2.01 2.99
C ARG A 228 37.82 1.86 4.45
N THR A 229 38.27 2.93 5.10
CA THR A 229 38.82 2.85 6.45
C THR A 229 38.31 3.99 7.30
N PHE A 230 37.77 3.66 8.47
CA PHE A 230 37.51 4.64 9.52
C PHE A 230 38.71 4.70 10.48
N THR A 231 39.16 5.90 10.81
CA THR A 231 40.20 6.16 11.80
C THR A 231 39.74 7.19 12.82
N TRP A 232 40.37 7.21 13.99
CA TRP A 232 40.20 8.31 14.95
C TRP A 232 40.87 9.58 14.42
N GLY A 233 40.17 10.71 14.46
CA GLY A 233 40.75 12.00 14.10
C GLY A 233 41.87 12.46 15.03
N SER A 234 41.84 12.06 16.31
CA SER A 234 42.81 12.51 17.31
C SER A 234 44.20 11.86 17.20
N ASN A 235 44.29 10.59 16.81
CA ASN A 235 45.54 9.83 16.80
C ASN A 235 45.77 8.98 15.55
N GLY A 236 44.84 9.02 14.58
CA GLY A 236 44.92 8.24 13.34
C GLY A 236 44.79 6.73 13.52
N ARG A 237 44.49 6.24 14.74
CA ARG A 237 44.34 4.80 14.98
C ARG A 237 43.10 4.28 14.24
N LYS A 238 43.29 3.16 13.54
CA LYS A 238 42.24 2.48 12.78
C LYS A 238 41.12 1.99 13.71
N LEU A 239 39.88 2.28 13.29
CA LEU A 239 38.64 1.80 13.93
C LEU A 239 38.17 0.52 13.26
N MET A 240 37.86 0.59 11.96
CA MET A 240 37.39 -0.56 11.18
C MET A 240 37.69 -0.37 9.69
N ASN A 241 37.57 -1.46 8.94
CA ASN A 241 37.47 -1.43 7.49
C ASN A 241 36.02 -1.56 7.05
N VAL A 242 35.64 -0.80 6.04
CA VAL A 242 34.34 -0.92 5.37
C VAL A 242 34.39 -2.15 4.45
N PRO A 243 33.41 -3.07 4.53
CA PRO A 243 33.28 -4.17 3.58
C PRO A 243 33.15 -3.67 2.14
N PHE A 244 33.56 -4.48 1.17
CA PHE A 244 33.39 -4.15 -0.24
C PHE A 244 31.88 -4.12 -0.59
N ASP A 245 31.48 -3.15 -1.42
CA ASP A 245 30.10 -2.93 -1.89
C ASP A 245 29.07 -2.48 -0.82
N GLU A 246 29.52 -2.06 0.36
CA GLU A 246 28.64 -1.48 1.39
C GLU A 246 28.80 0.04 1.55
N ASN A 247 27.72 0.71 1.96
CA ASN A 247 27.77 2.12 2.34
C ASN A 247 28.60 2.29 3.64
N PRO A 248 29.62 3.18 3.67
CA PRO A 248 30.52 3.32 4.81
C PRO A 248 29.83 3.55 6.16
N TYR A 249 28.86 4.46 6.21
CA TYR A 249 28.15 4.79 7.45
C TYR A 249 27.18 3.70 7.88
N SER A 250 26.65 2.93 6.92
CA SER A 250 25.79 1.77 7.24
C SER A 250 26.62 0.62 7.80
N ALA A 251 27.80 0.35 7.23
CA ALA A 251 28.76 -0.62 7.77
C ALA A 251 29.26 -0.20 9.16
N PHE A 252 29.52 1.10 9.36
CA PHE A 252 29.93 1.63 10.66
C PHE A 252 28.81 1.50 11.70
N ALA A 253 27.57 1.80 11.33
CA ALA A 253 26.41 1.59 12.22
C ALA A 253 26.26 0.12 12.63
N ALA A 254 26.45 -0.82 11.70
CA ALA A 254 26.46 -2.25 12.02
C ALA A 254 27.63 -2.63 12.95
N PHE A 255 28.82 -2.06 12.72
CA PHE A 255 29.98 -2.25 13.58
C PHE A 255 29.75 -1.76 15.00
N LEU A 256 29.09 -0.61 15.21
CA LEU A 256 28.77 -0.08 16.53
C LEU A 256 27.85 -1.00 17.37
N LYS A 257 27.14 -1.95 16.73
CA LYS A 257 26.33 -2.97 17.41
C LYS A 257 27.15 -4.17 17.91
N THR A 258 28.40 -4.32 17.49
CA THR A 258 29.29 -5.41 17.93
C THR A 258 29.91 -5.10 19.29
N ASP A 259 30.38 -6.11 20.02
CA ASP A 259 30.99 -5.95 21.35
C ASP A 259 32.14 -4.93 21.35
N GLU A 260 33.00 -4.93 20.31
CA GLU A 260 34.08 -3.96 20.14
C GLU A 260 33.55 -2.56 19.78
N GLY A 261 32.47 -2.51 18.99
CA GLY A 261 31.83 -1.28 18.54
C GLY A 261 31.09 -0.52 19.66
N VAL A 262 30.56 -1.22 20.67
CA VAL A 262 29.85 -0.57 21.79
C VAL A 262 30.79 0.34 22.61
N GLU A 263 32.05 -0.03 22.79
CA GLU A 263 33.03 0.82 23.48
C GLU A 263 33.37 2.08 22.67
N ILE A 264 33.46 1.91 21.35
CA ILE A 264 33.70 3.00 20.40
C ILE A 264 32.50 3.94 20.37
N TYR A 265 31.28 3.40 20.34
CA TYR A 265 30.03 4.16 20.44
C TYR A 265 30.04 5.07 21.66
N LYS A 266 30.28 4.52 22.87
CA LYS A 266 30.34 5.29 24.12
C LYS A 266 31.40 6.38 24.08
N SER A 267 32.52 6.11 23.43
CA SER A 267 33.62 7.08 23.30
C SER A 267 33.30 8.21 22.33
N ILE A 268 32.55 7.93 21.26
CA ILE A 268 32.07 8.93 20.30
C ILE A 268 30.96 9.77 20.93
N ASP A 269 29.97 9.13 21.55
CA ASP A 269 28.84 9.78 22.21
C ASP A 269 29.29 10.79 23.28
N LYS A 270 30.31 10.43 24.08
CA LYS A 270 30.92 11.32 25.08
C LYS A 270 31.68 12.52 24.47
N LYS A 271 32.08 12.46 23.20
CA LYS A 271 32.76 13.57 22.52
C LYS A 271 31.77 14.51 21.82
N LEU A 272 30.58 14.01 21.48
CA LEU A 272 29.50 14.76 20.83
C LEU A 272 28.62 15.55 21.83
N ASN A 273 28.54 15.09 23.08
CA ASN A 273 27.75 15.66 24.17
C ASN A 273 28.63 16.19 25.30
#